data_AF-A0A1A7Z939-F1
#
_entry.id   AF-A0A1A7Z939-F1
#
_cell.length_a   1.000
_cell.length_b   1.000
_cell.length_c   1.000
_cell.angle_alpha   90.00
_cell.angle_beta   90.00
_cell.angle_gamma   90.00
#
_symmetry.space_group_name_H-M   'P 1'
#
loop_
_entity.id
_entity.type
_entity.pdbx_description
1 polymer ?
#
loop_
_entity_poly.entity_id
_entity_poly.type
_entity_poly.pdbx_seq_one_letter_code
_entity_poly.pdbx_strand_id
1 'polypeptide(L)'
;REGEVKQVAFSSSLMDSGAGDIGPFNAQTPLVFRRVVTNIGNAYNPNTGFFIAPVRGVYHFEFYFYGHGHASHGSGAALFKNGEHIFIAYEHQSSYSVN
;
A
#
# COMPACT_ATOMS: atom_id res chain seq x y z
N ARG A 1 0.28 25.88 -21.02
CA ARG A 1 0.99 26.66 -19.99
C ARG A 1 2.20 25.82 -19.58
N GLU A 2 3.36 26.07 -20.18
CA GLU A 2 4.61 25.42 -19.78
C GLU A 2 5.11 26.08 -18.50
N GLY A 3 5.41 25.29 -17.48
CA GLY A 3 5.98 25.78 -16.21
C GLY A 3 5.18 25.47 -14.94
N GLU A 4 4.07 24.74 -15.00
CA GLU A 4 3.41 24.29 -13.76
C GLU A 4 4.13 23.05 -13.22
N VAL A 5 4.77 23.19 -12.06
CA VAL A 5 5.38 22.07 -11.35
C VAL A 5 4.27 21.07 -11.01
N LYS A 6 4.31 19.90 -11.64
CA LYS A 6 3.40 18.80 -11.31
C LYS A 6 3.78 18.23 -9.94
N GLN A 7 3.13 18.73 -8.91
CA GLN A 7 3.23 18.19 -7.56
C GLN A 7 2.46 16.88 -7.47
N VAL A 8 3.05 15.89 -6.82
CA VAL A 8 2.46 14.56 -6.64
C VAL A 8 2.80 14.07 -5.25
N ALA A 9 1.78 13.74 -4.47
CA ALA A 9 1.93 13.12 -3.16
C ALA A 9 0.63 12.41 -2.80
N PHE A 10 0.73 11.24 -2.18
CA PHE A 10 -0.43 10.58 -1.60
C PHE A 10 -0.09 9.98 -0.25
N SER A 11 -1.11 9.86 0.60
CA SER A 11 -1.05 9.11 1.86
C SER A 11 -2.42 8.50 2.10
N SER A 12 -2.44 7.23 2.49
CA SER A 12 -3.66 6.46 2.65
C SER A 12 -3.50 5.37 3.71
N SER A 13 -4.60 5.00 4.37
CA SER A 13 -4.65 3.86 5.30
C SER A 13 -5.64 2.79 4.82
N LEU A 14 -5.44 1.56 5.29
CA LEU A 14 -6.13 0.37 4.78
C LEU A 14 -7.66 0.47 4.89
N MET A 15 -8.15 0.76 6.10
CA MET A 15 -9.57 0.84 6.40
C MET A 15 -10.11 2.26 6.19
N ASP A 16 -11.32 2.37 5.63
CA ASP A 16 -12.05 3.64 5.47
C ASP A 16 -12.47 4.22 6.82
N SER A 17 -12.91 3.35 7.73
CA SER A 17 -13.17 3.66 9.14
C SER A 17 -12.96 2.41 10.02
N GLY A 18 -12.76 2.63 11.32
CA GLY A 18 -12.61 1.53 12.29
C GLY A 18 -11.28 0.78 12.20
N ALA A 19 -11.29 -0.44 12.74
CA ALA A 19 -10.17 -1.37 12.75
C ALA A 19 -10.61 -2.72 12.16
N GLY A 20 -9.65 -3.46 11.62
CA GLY A 20 -9.88 -4.82 11.13
C GLY A 20 -8.70 -5.32 10.32
N ASP A 21 -8.78 -6.60 9.98
CA ASP A 21 -7.77 -7.30 9.19
C ASP A 21 -8.20 -7.42 7.72
N ILE A 22 -7.22 -7.57 6.83
CA ILE A 22 -7.45 -7.91 5.43
C ILE A 22 -6.69 -9.19 5.08
N GLY A 23 -7.39 -10.16 4.49
CA GLY A 23 -6.88 -11.51 4.27
C GLY A 23 -7.43 -12.52 5.30
N PRO A 24 -6.82 -13.72 5.43
CA PRO A 24 -5.65 -14.18 4.67
C PRO A 24 -5.95 -14.31 3.17
N PHE A 25 -4.92 -14.17 2.35
CA PHE A 25 -5.02 -14.35 0.89
C PHE A 25 -4.30 -15.62 0.46
N ASN A 26 -4.92 -16.39 -0.44
CA ASN A 26 -4.32 -17.59 -1.03
C ASN A 26 -3.63 -17.30 -2.39
N ALA A 27 -3.73 -16.08 -2.87
CA ALA A 27 -3.11 -15.59 -4.10
C ALA A 27 -2.73 -14.11 -3.95
N GLN A 28 -1.82 -13.65 -4.82
CA GLN A 28 -1.43 -12.25 -4.86
C GLN A 28 -2.66 -11.36 -5.08
N THR A 29 -2.99 -10.55 -4.09
CA THR A 29 -4.18 -9.69 -4.08
C THR A 29 -3.76 -8.24 -3.90
N PRO A 30 -4.19 -7.31 -4.79
CA PRO A 30 -3.93 -5.89 -4.59
C PRO A 30 -4.54 -5.39 -3.27
N LEU A 31 -3.72 -4.74 -2.44
CA LEU A 31 -4.19 -4.07 -1.23
C LEU A 31 -4.77 -2.71 -1.59
N VAL A 32 -6.05 -2.52 -1.31
CA VAL A 32 -6.75 -1.24 -1.55
C VAL A 32 -6.82 -0.46 -0.24
N PHE A 33 -6.05 0.62 -0.15
CA PHE A 33 -6.04 1.52 1.01
C PHE A 33 -7.16 2.55 0.84
N ARG A 34 -8.30 2.28 1.48
CA ARG A 34 -9.57 2.96 1.18
C ARG A 34 -9.61 4.38 1.70
N ARG A 35 -9.00 4.65 2.86
CA ARG A 35 -8.99 5.99 3.44
C ARG A 35 -7.86 6.80 2.84
N VAL A 36 -8.21 7.75 1.99
CA VAL A 36 -7.27 8.69 1.38
C VAL A 36 -7.15 9.92 2.27
N VAL A 37 -5.95 10.17 2.81
CA VAL A 37 -5.65 11.38 3.60
C VAL A 37 -5.23 12.52 2.68
N THR A 38 -4.34 12.21 1.71
CA THR A 38 -3.85 13.16 0.71
C THR A 38 -3.75 12.46 -0.64
N ASN A 39 -4.06 13.17 -1.73
CA ASN A 39 -3.88 12.67 -3.11
C ASN A 39 -3.62 13.83 -4.10
N ILE A 40 -2.54 14.59 -3.85
CA ILE A 40 -2.13 15.68 -4.73
C ILE A 40 -1.76 15.12 -6.10
N GLY A 41 -2.33 15.69 -7.15
CA GLY A 41 -2.16 15.22 -8.53
C GLY A 41 -3.03 14.01 -8.90
N ASN A 42 -3.87 13.50 -7.97
CA ASN A 42 -4.82 12.39 -8.20
C ASN A 42 -4.17 11.13 -8.81
N ALA A 43 -2.93 10.85 -8.41
CA ALA A 43 -2.14 9.75 -8.95
C ALA A 43 -2.44 8.39 -8.28
N TYR A 44 -3.04 8.40 -7.08
CA TYR A 44 -3.51 7.21 -6.39
C TYR A 44 -5.00 6.95 -6.66
N ASN A 45 -5.38 5.71 -6.98
CA ASN A 45 -6.76 5.30 -7.18
C ASN A 45 -7.26 4.46 -5.98
N PRO A 46 -8.15 5.00 -5.12
CA PRO A 46 -8.64 4.29 -3.93
C PRO A 46 -9.62 3.15 -4.24
N ASN A 47 -10.05 2.99 -5.50
CA ASN A 47 -10.87 1.85 -5.90
C ASN A 47 -10.02 0.64 -6.31
N THR A 48 -8.77 0.86 -6.74
CA THR A 48 -7.88 -0.22 -7.23
C THR A 48 -6.64 -0.43 -6.37
N GLY A 49 -6.28 0.54 -5.53
CA GLY A 49 -5.05 0.50 -4.73
C GLY A 49 -3.79 0.92 -5.51
N PHE A 50 -3.93 1.35 -6.77
CA PHE A 50 -2.79 1.64 -7.63
C PHE A 50 -2.40 3.11 -7.65
N PHE A 51 -1.09 3.33 -7.60
CA PHE A 51 -0.47 4.61 -7.94
C PHE A 51 0.03 4.58 -9.40
N ILE A 52 -0.38 5.57 -10.20
CA ILE A 52 0.08 5.73 -11.59
C ILE A 52 0.92 6.99 -11.68
N ALA A 53 2.21 6.83 -11.94
CA ALA A 53 3.15 7.94 -12.09
C ALA A 53 2.70 8.90 -13.22
N PRO A 54 2.33 10.16 -12.93
CA PRO A 54 1.81 11.09 -13.94
C PRO A 54 2.90 11.77 -14.78
N VAL A 55 4.17 11.60 -14.38
CA VAL A 55 5.37 12.11 -15.07
C VAL A 55 6.52 11.13 -14.88
N ARG A 56 7.58 11.25 -15.69
CA ARG A 56 8.83 10.53 -15.43
C ARG A 56 9.56 11.22 -14.28
N GLY A 57 10.06 10.44 -13.33
CA GLY A 57 10.81 10.95 -12.20
C GLY A 57 11.17 9.86 -11.22
N VAL A 58 11.77 10.28 -10.11
CA VAL A 58 12.03 9.43 -8.95
C VAL A 58 10.83 9.53 -8.02
N TYR A 59 10.41 8.39 -7.48
CA TYR A 59 9.30 8.29 -6.54
C TYR A 59 9.79 7.61 -5.27
N HIS A 60 9.33 8.11 -4.13
CA HIS A 60 9.60 7.54 -2.82
C HIS A 60 8.33 6.87 -2.32
N PHE A 61 8.45 5.62 -1.87
CA PHE A 61 7.35 4.85 -1.31
C PHE A 61 7.76 4.33 0.05
N GLU A 62 6.91 4.56 1.04
CA GLU A 62 6.99 3.97 2.36
C GLU A 62 5.65 3.29 2.63
N PHE A 63 5.68 2.12 3.26
CA PHE A 63 4.49 1.53 3.83
C PHE A 63 4.83 0.87 5.15
N TYR A 64 3.86 0.92 6.04
CA TYR A 64 3.90 0.32 7.36
C TYR A 64 2.68 -0.58 7.47
N PHE A 65 2.83 -1.75 8.07
CA PHE A 65 1.71 -2.65 8.29
C PHE A 65 1.81 -3.22 9.69
N TYR A 66 0.64 -3.42 10.27
CA TYR A 66 0.48 -4.16 11.50
C TYR A 66 -0.27 -5.44 11.16
N GLY A 67 0.14 -6.55 11.74
CA GLY A 67 -0.51 -7.83 11.55
C GLY A 67 -0.64 -8.58 12.87
N HIS A 68 -1.73 -9.31 13.05
CA HIS A 68 -1.85 -10.24 14.17
C HIS A 68 -1.02 -11.50 13.89
N GLY A 69 -0.33 -11.99 14.92
CA GLY A 69 0.41 -13.25 14.84
C GLY A 69 -0.56 -14.42 14.70
N HIS A 70 -0.24 -15.36 13.82
CA HIS A 70 -1.06 -16.54 13.54
C HIS A 70 -0.17 -17.77 13.30
N ALA A 71 -0.57 -18.92 13.86
CA ALA A 71 0.22 -20.14 13.81
C ALA A 71 0.58 -20.60 12.37
N SER A 72 -0.29 -20.32 11.40
CA SER A 72 -0.16 -20.79 10.02
C SER A 72 -0.10 -19.68 8.97
N HIS A 73 -0.20 -18.40 9.36
CA HIS A 73 -0.27 -17.28 8.43
C HIS A 73 0.69 -16.18 8.87
N GLY A 74 1.61 -15.80 7.97
CA GLY A 74 2.38 -14.57 8.13
C GLY A 74 1.57 -13.35 7.69
N SER A 75 2.03 -12.17 8.09
CA SER A 75 1.49 -10.88 7.66
C SER A 75 2.55 -10.14 6.87
N GLY A 76 2.14 -9.49 5.79
CA GLY A 76 3.07 -8.72 4.97
C GLY A 76 2.42 -8.07 3.77
N ALA A 77 3.17 -7.16 3.16
CA ALA A 77 2.83 -6.50 1.92
C ALA A 77 4.08 -6.35 1.06
N ALA A 78 3.87 -6.36 -0.26
CA ALA A 78 4.94 -6.15 -1.22
C ALA A 78 4.56 -5.02 -2.19
N LEU A 79 5.56 -4.21 -2.55
CA LEU A 79 5.43 -3.19 -3.58
C LEU A 79 5.80 -3.78 -4.94
N PHE A 80 4.92 -3.58 -5.91
CA PHE A 80 5.13 -3.96 -7.29
C PHE A 80 5.15 -2.74 -8.21
N LYS A 81 6.00 -2.78 -9.23
CA LYS A 81 6.02 -1.82 -10.34
C LYS A 81 5.75 -2.56 -11.63
N ASN A 82 4.57 -2.33 -12.24
CA ASN A 82 4.19 -2.96 -13.51
C ASN A 82 4.37 -4.50 -13.54
N GLY A 83 4.05 -5.16 -12.43
CA GLY A 83 4.21 -6.61 -12.27
C GLY A 83 5.58 -7.07 -11.74
N GLU A 84 6.58 -6.19 -11.70
CA GLU A 84 7.89 -6.48 -11.12
C GLU A 84 7.87 -6.26 -9.60
N HIS A 85 8.32 -7.26 -8.84
CA HIS A 85 8.45 -7.16 -7.39
C HIS A 85 9.64 -6.26 -7.02
N ILE A 86 9.39 -5.17 -6.29
CA ILE A 86 10.44 -4.22 -5.88
C ILE A 86 10.94 -4.54 -4.48
N PHE A 87 10.03 -4.60 -3.50
CA PHE A 87 10.38 -4.97 -2.13
C PHE A 87 9.18 -5.54 -1.38
N ILE A 88 9.48 -6.27 -0.31
CA ILE A 88 8.52 -6.86 0.60
C ILE A 88 8.86 -6.46 2.02
N ALA A 89 7.83 -6.27 2.83
CA ALA A 89 7.95 -6.35 4.27
C ALA A 89 6.97 -7.42 4.77
N TYR A 90 7.52 -8.42 5.45
CA TYR A 90 6.86 -9.65 5.80
C TYR A 90 7.40 -10.14 7.14
N GLU A 91 6.52 -10.63 7.99
CA GLU A 91 6.88 -11.26 9.25
C GLU A 91 5.89 -12.41 9.52
N HIS A 92 6.40 -13.50 10.10
CA HIS A 92 5.55 -14.59 10.60
C HIS A 92 5.84 -14.83 12.07
N GLN A 93 4.88 -14.44 12.90
CA GLN A 93 4.85 -14.79 14.32
C GLN A 93 3.65 -15.67 14.60
N SER A 94 3.82 -16.66 15.48
CA SER A 94 2.77 -17.62 15.82
C SER A 94 1.65 -17.03 16.69
N SER A 95 1.93 -15.91 17.37
CA SER A 95 1.02 -15.23 18.30
C SER A 95 1.42 -13.76 18.46
N TYR A 96 0.60 -12.99 19.19
CA TYR A 96 0.77 -11.54 19.41
C TYR A 96 0.62 -10.73 18.12
N SER A 97 1.66 -9.98 17.71
CA SER A 97 1.56 -9.04 16.61
C SER A 97 2.91 -8.70 16.01
N VAL A 98 2.88 -8.34 14.73
CA VAL A 98 4.01 -7.84 13.95
C VAL A 98 3.78 -6.38 13.58
N ASN A 99 4.87 -5.60 13.47
CA ASN A 99 4.89 -4.19 13.08
C ASN A 99 6.13 -3.91 12.22
#